data_AF-A0A841RF87-F1
#
_entry.id   AF-A0A841RF87-F1
#
_cell.length_a   1.000
_cell.length_b   1.000
_cell.length_c   1.000
_cell.angle_alpha   90.00
_cell.angle_beta   90.00
_cell.angle_gamma   90.00
#
_symmetry.space_group_name_H-M   'P 1'
#
loop_
_entity.id
_entity.type
_entity.pdbx_description
1 polymer ?
#
loop_
_entity_poly.entity_id
_entity_poly.type
_entity_poly.pdbx_seq_one_letter_code
_entity_poly.pdbx_strand_id
1 'polypeptide(L)'
;MPLLGAYIIRTLTSILLTLFFISAGSSAEGSITVNQIEPESHLFGILEKQIVHRDDDGALIKIENFLTESASIQNGMKKQIDYYENDIIYLFEIWFTDSEAENTNCLSKREYVDESDKIIGIDFLMNDGSFFQTRGDLVDVALKFTLKSFKSYSDYHKNNISDTTMSFEARLNSSMAYATFQNDIIPITKTDRDMIHYWTKSLSLNDFSTLYNKKILVKESGETFYILFQDSLFEHINAGDSALIYYYFIGGSQEGPVFLAIDYIEKKDS
;
A
#
# COMPACT_ATOMS: atom_id res chain seq x y z
N MET A 1 3.51 -0.62 20.48
CA MET A 1 3.85 -1.94 21.05
C MET A 1 4.98 -2.53 20.21
N PRO A 2 6.10 -3.01 20.78
CA PRO A 2 7.13 -3.63 19.96
C PRO A 2 6.62 -5.01 19.52
N LEU A 3 6.35 -5.15 18.22
CA LEU A 3 5.92 -6.38 17.57
C LEU A 3 7.11 -7.37 17.53
N LEU A 4 7.19 -8.25 18.53
CA LEU A 4 8.23 -9.28 18.68
C LEU A 4 8.09 -10.46 17.68
N GLY A 5 6.99 -10.53 16.93
CA GLY A 5 6.61 -11.71 16.14
C GLY A 5 7.57 -12.09 15.02
N ALA A 6 8.04 -11.10 14.24
CA ALA A 6 8.96 -11.35 13.11
C ALA A 6 10.32 -11.90 13.57
N TYR A 7 10.80 -11.43 14.73
CA TYR A 7 12.07 -11.86 15.33
C TYR A 7 12.01 -13.31 15.82
N ILE A 8 10.84 -13.75 16.33
CA ILE A 8 10.65 -15.12 16.83
C ILE A 8 10.76 -16.12 15.68
N ILE A 9 10.06 -15.91 14.57
CA ILE A 9 10.14 -16.84 13.42
C ILE A 9 11.54 -16.79 12.77
N ARG A 10 12.13 -15.61 12.59
CA ARG A 10 13.47 -15.42 12.01
C ARG A 10 14.58 -16.19 12.75
N THR A 11 14.54 -16.21 14.08
CA THR A 11 15.50 -16.98 14.89
C THR A 11 15.36 -18.48 14.64
N LEU A 12 14.16 -18.95 14.31
CA LEU A 12 13.85 -20.36 14.10
C LEU A 12 14.13 -20.81 12.65
N THR A 13 13.93 -19.96 11.63
CA THR A 13 14.20 -20.31 10.22
C THR A 13 15.70 -20.38 9.90
N SER A 14 16.54 -19.57 10.57
CA SER A 14 18.00 -19.51 10.33
C SER A 14 18.74 -20.81 10.72
N ILE A 15 18.09 -21.76 11.39
CA ILE A 15 18.66 -23.03 11.85
C ILE A 15 18.36 -24.19 10.86
N LEU A 16 17.47 -24.00 9.89
CA LEU A 16 16.98 -25.09 9.03
C LEU A 16 17.69 -25.11 7.66
N LEU A 17 18.87 -25.72 7.61
CA LEU A 17 19.50 -26.13 6.34
C LEU A 17 19.91 -27.60 6.39
N THR A 18 18.97 -28.56 6.46
CA THR A 18 19.26 -29.95 6.03
C THR A 18 18.03 -30.82 5.74
N LEU A 19 18.07 -31.46 4.56
CA LEU A 19 17.36 -32.66 4.06
C LEU A 19 15.83 -32.58 3.82
N PHE A 20 15.45 -32.52 2.54
CA PHE A 20 14.08 -32.75 2.07
C PHE A 20 14.00 -33.95 1.11
N PHE A 21 12.95 -34.77 1.29
CA PHE A 21 12.55 -35.79 0.34
C PHE A 21 11.84 -35.14 -0.85
N ILE A 22 12.33 -35.44 -2.06
CA ILE A 22 11.81 -34.93 -3.33
C ILE A 22 10.63 -35.81 -3.75
N SER A 23 9.40 -35.28 -3.76
CA SER A 23 8.34 -35.81 -4.64
C SER A 23 8.27 -34.94 -5.89
N ALA A 24 9.04 -35.33 -6.91
CA ALA A 24 9.10 -34.65 -8.20
C ALA A 24 7.80 -34.89 -8.99
N GLY A 25 6.97 -33.86 -9.11
CA GLY A 25 6.04 -33.70 -10.21
C GLY A 25 6.64 -32.68 -11.18
N SER A 26 7.12 -33.14 -12.34
CA SER A 26 7.71 -32.27 -13.36
C SER A 26 6.62 -31.63 -14.23
N SER A 27 6.39 -30.34 -14.03
CA SER A 27 6.00 -29.42 -15.10
C SER A 27 6.86 -28.16 -14.96
N ALA A 28 7.03 -27.40 -16.03
CA ALA A 28 7.95 -26.26 -16.17
C ALA A 28 7.57 -25.02 -15.35
N GLU A 29 7.22 -25.23 -14.08
CA GLU A 29 6.92 -24.23 -13.07
C GLU A 29 7.73 -24.65 -11.84
N GLY A 30 8.51 -23.73 -11.27
CA GLY A 30 9.41 -23.98 -10.13
C GLY A 30 8.80 -24.85 -9.01
N SER A 31 9.66 -25.50 -8.22
CA SER A 31 9.19 -26.51 -7.27
C SER A 31 8.49 -25.90 -6.04
N ILE A 32 7.40 -26.53 -5.61
CA ILE A 32 6.69 -26.22 -4.36
C ILE A 32 6.71 -27.45 -3.45
N THR A 33 7.22 -27.30 -2.24
CA THR A 33 7.24 -28.36 -1.22
C THR A 33 6.40 -27.94 -0.02
N VAL A 34 5.53 -28.84 0.45
CA VAL A 34 4.72 -28.64 1.65
C VAL A 34 5.25 -29.54 2.76
N ASN A 35 5.68 -28.93 3.85
CA ASN A 35 6.23 -29.61 5.03
C ASN A 35 5.23 -29.53 6.18
N GLN A 36 4.82 -30.70 6.67
CA GLN A 36 4.21 -30.81 7.99
C GLN A 36 5.32 -30.76 9.04
N ILE A 37 5.03 -30.12 10.18
CA ILE A 37 6.05 -29.91 11.20
C ILE A 37 6.03 -31.07 12.19
N GLU A 38 7.09 -31.88 12.16
CA GLU A 38 7.21 -33.07 13.00
C GLU A 38 7.54 -32.70 14.46
N PRO A 39 7.13 -33.52 15.45
CA PRO A 39 7.34 -33.30 16.89
C PRO A 39 8.77 -32.99 17.33
N GLU A 40 9.77 -33.53 16.63
CA GLU A 40 11.19 -33.32 16.90
C GLU A 40 11.72 -31.98 16.40
N SER A 41 10.97 -31.26 15.56
CA SER A 41 11.33 -29.94 15.07
C SER A 41 11.22 -28.90 16.19
N HIS A 42 12.17 -27.97 16.26
CA HIS A 42 12.05 -26.78 17.13
C HIS A 42 10.91 -25.84 16.73
N LEU A 43 10.33 -26.04 15.54
CA LEU A 43 9.14 -25.34 15.05
C LEU A 43 7.84 -26.02 15.52
N PHE A 44 7.92 -27.20 16.13
CA PHE A 44 6.74 -27.95 16.57
C PHE A 44 5.96 -27.18 17.64
N GLY A 45 4.63 -27.17 17.50
CA GLY A 45 3.74 -26.37 18.34
C GLY A 45 3.71 -24.88 17.99
N ILE A 46 4.66 -24.38 17.19
CA ILE A 46 4.69 -22.99 16.69
C ILE A 46 4.06 -22.94 15.29
N LEU A 47 4.53 -23.79 14.39
CA LEU A 47 4.06 -23.86 13.01
C LEU A 47 3.19 -25.10 12.80
N GLU A 48 2.07 -24.93 12.11
CA GLU A 48 1.24 -26.03 11.62
C GLU A 48 1.88 -26.65 10.37
N LYS A 49 2.30 -25.81 9.43
CA LYS A 49 2.95 -26.23 8.18
C LYS A 49 3.85 -25.14 7.63
N GLN A 50 4.75 -25.54 6.76
CA GLN A 50 5.60 -24.66 5.98
C GLN A 50 5.49 -25.00 4.49
N ILE A 51 5.42 -23.99 3.62
CA ILE A 51 5.45 -24.16 2.16
C ILE A 51 6.69 -23.48 1.62
N VAL A 52 7.54 -24.23 0.91
CA VAL A 52 8.80 -23.75 0.33
C VAL A 52 8.63 -23.64 -1.18
N HIS A 53 8.96 -22.47 -1.73
CA HIS A 53 8.88 -22.18 -3.16
C HIS A 53 10.27 -21.92 -3.71
N ARG A 54 10.62 -22.64 -4.79
CA ARG A 54 11.87 -22.44 -5.54
C ARG A 54 11.57 -22.13 -7.00
N ASP A 55 12.48 -21.42 -7.65
CA ASP A 55 12.41 -21.19 -9.10
C ASP A 55 12.85 -22.44 -9.88
N ASP A 56 12.90 -22.31 -11.20
CA ASP A 56 13.28 -23.38 -12.12
C ASP A 56 14.75 -23.80 -11.97
N ASP A 57 15.59 -22.89 -11.49
CA ASP A 57 17.02 -23.13 -11.20
C ASP A 57 17.23 -23.71 -9.79
N GLY A 58 16.15 -23.84 -9.01
CA GLY A 58 16.16 -24.35 -7.64
C GLY A 58 16.52 -23.32 -6.57
N ALA A 59 16.69 -22.04 -6.93
CA ALA A 59 16.93 -20.96 -5.98
C ALA A 59 15.68 -20.71 -5.14
N LEU A 60 15.87 -20.35 -3.87
CA LEU A 60 14.77 -20.09 -2.95
C LEU A 60 14.10 -18.75 -3.28
N ILE A 61 12.78 -18.76 -3.48
CA ILE A 61 11.99 -17.54 -3.76
C ILE A 61 11.25 -17.08 -2.50
N LYS A 62 10.53 -18.00 -1.86
CA LYS A 62 9.77 -17.69 -0.65
C LYS A 62 9.49 -18.90 0.23
N ILE A 63 9.27 -18.65 1.51
CA ILE A 63 8.81 -19.63 2.49
C ILE A 63 7.54 -19.09 3.15
N GLU A 64 6.45 -19.85 3.13
CA GLU A 64 5.21 -19.54 3.82
C GLU A 64 5.10 -20.34 5.11
N ASN A 65 5.10 -19.67 6.25
CA ASN A 65 4.99 -20.24 7.58
C ASN A 65 3.56 -20.03 8.12
N PHE A 66 2.82 -21.12 8.33
CA PHE A 66 1.47 -21.08 8.91
C PHE A 66 1.56 -21.43 10.39
N LEU A 67 1.04 -20.55 11.25
CA LEU A 67 1.14 -20.73 12.70
C LEU A 67 0.04 -21.69 13.18
N THR A 68 0.34 -22.44 14.25
CA THR A 68 -0.70 -23.20 14.96
C THR A 68 -1.74 -22.26 15.57
N GLU A 69 -2.91 -22.77 15.94
CA GLU A 69 -3.95 -21.97 16.60
C GLU A 69 -3.41 -21.30 17.88
N SER A 70 -2.70 -22.04 18.72
CA SER A 70 -2.13 -21.51 19.97
C SER A 70 -1.10 -20.41 19.72
N ALA A 71 -0.19 -20.60 18.76
CA ALA A 71 0.79 -19.58 18.39
C ALA A 71 0.12 -18.37 17.74
N SER A 72 -0.94 -18.58 16.96
CA SER A 72 -1.70 -17.50 16.31
C SER A 72 -2.41 -16.61 17.31
N ILE A 73 -3.04 -17.19 18.34
CA ILE A 73 -3.67 -16.45 19.44
C ILE A 73 -2.63 -15.67 20.22
N GLN A 74 -1.49 -16.28 20.54
CA GLN A 74 -0.45 -15.64 21.34
C GLN A 74 0.21 -14.46 20.63
N ASN A 75 0.43 -14.57 19.31
CA ASN A 75 1.17 -13.57 18.54
C ASN A 75 0.30 -12.63 17.71
N GLY A 76 -1.01 -12.90 17.59
CA GLY A 76 -1.92 -12.13 16.73
C GLY A 76 -1.70 -12.36 15.23
N MET A 77 -0.90 -13.37 14.84
CA MET A 77 -0.51 -13.64 13.45
C MET A 77 -1.01 -15.01 13.00
N LYS A 78 -1.58 -15.13 11.81
CA LYS A 78 -1.95 -16.45 11.23
C LYS A 78 -0.85 -17.02 10.34
N LYS A 79 -0.08 -16.15 9.70
CA LYS A 79 0.88 -16.54 8.67
C LYS A 79 1.99 -15.50 8.54
N GLN A 80 3.20 -15.96 8.28
CA GLN A 80 4.31 -15.13 7.82
C GLN A 80 4.85 -15.70 6.49
N ILE A 81 5.23 -14.83 5.56
CA ILE A 81 5.90 -15.19 4.32
C ILE A 81 7.26 -14.49 4.30
N ASP A 82 8.31 -15.28 4.10
CA ASP A 82 9.68 -14.78 3.96
C ASP A 82 10.02 -14.82 2.47
N TYR A 83 10.40 -13.69 1.87
CA TYR A 83 10.80 -13.58 0.46
C TYR A 83 12.31 -13.43 0.34
N TYR A 84 12.89 -14.15 -0.63
CA TYR A 84 14.32 -14.29 -0.81
C TYR A 84 14.76 -13.79 -2.18
N GLU A 85 15.92 -13.15 -2.22
CA GLU A 85 16.66 -12.80 -3.42
C GLU A 85 18.13 -13.17 -3.17
N ASN A 86 18.71 -14.02 -4.03
CA ASN A 86 20.06 -14.56 -3.84
C ASN A 86 20.28 -15.20 -2.45
N ASP A 87 19.31 -15.99 -1.99
CA ASP A 87 19.28 -16.61 -0.65
C ASP A 87 19.28 -15.63 0.54
N ILE A 88 19.11 -14.33 0.30
CA ILE A 88 18.98 -13.30 1.33
C ILE A 88 17.52 -12.89 1.45
N ILE A 89 17.01 -12.84 2.67
CA ILE A 89 15.65 -12.33 2.91
C ILE A 89 15.65 -10.83 2.65
N TYR A 90 14.74 -10.34 1.81
CA TYR A 90 14.56 -8.91 1.56
C TYR A 90 13.20 -8.39 2.02
N LEU A 91 12.24 -9.29 2.29
CA LEU A 91 10.87 -8.92 2.65
C LEU A 91 10.21 -9.98 3.53
N PHE A 92 9.55 -9.54 4.59
CA PHE A 92 8.59 -10.32 5.38
C PHE A 92 7.17 -9.84 5.08
N GLU A 93 6.23 -10.74 4.86
CA GLU A 93 4.79 -10.43 4.80
C GLU A 93 4.04 -11.18 5.90
N ILE A 94 3.44 -10.44 6.82
CA ILE A 94 2.77 -10.94 8.02
C ILE A 94 1.27 -10.72 7.86
N TRP A 95 0.50 -11.78 7.99
CA TRP A 95 -0.95 -11.74 8.01
C TRP A 95 -1.45 -11.90 9.44
N PHE A 96 -2.30 -10.96 9.86
CA PHE A 96 -2.87 -10.97 11.20
C PHE A 96 -4.07 -11.91 11.31
N THR A 97 -4.36 -12.37 12.53
CA THR A 97 -5.62 -13.04 12.83
C THR A 97 -6.78 -12.06 12.68
N ASP A 98 -8.00 -12.55 12.49
CA ASP A 98 -9.17 -11.67 12.32
C ASP A 98 -9.38 -10.79 13.56
N SER A 99 -9.18 -11.35 14.76
CA SER A 99 -9.26 -10.59 16.01
C SER A 99 -8.20 -9.47 16.10
N GLU A 100 -6.95 -9.75 15.71
CA GLU A 100 -5.90 -8.72 15.72
C GLU A 100 -6.16 -7.67 14.64
N ALA A 101 -6.64 -8.08 13.48
CA ALA A 101 -7.01 -7.17 12.40
C ALA A 101 -8.18 -6.27 12.77
N GLU A 102 -9.20 -6.78 13.47
CA GLU A 102 -10.29 -5.96 14.02
C GLU A 102 -9.79 -4.96 15.07
N ASN A 103 -8.90 -5.39 15.97
CA ASN A 103 -8.37 -4.54 17.03
C ASN A 103 -7.46 -3.42 16.49
N THR A 104 -6.64 -3.72 15.48
CA THR A 104 -5.62 -2.79 14.95
C THR A 104 -6.05 -2.09 13.65
N ASN A 105 -7.18 -2.50 13.08
CA ASN A 105 -7.62 -2.16 11.73
C ASN A 105 -6.65 -2.61 10.61
N CYS A 106 -5.73 -3.55 10.88
CA CYS A 106 -4.66 -3.95 9.97
C CYS A 106 -4.76 -5.44 9.58
N LEU A 107 -4.96 -5.73 8.29
CA LEU A 107 -5.03 -7.10 7.76
C LEU A 107 -3.65 -7.74 7.65
N SER A 108 -2.67 -6.98 7.16
CA SER A 108 -1.32 -7.48 6.96
C SER A 108 -0.28 -6.37 6.99
N LYS A 109 0.97 -6.76 7.21
CA LYS A 109 2.12 -5.87 7.20
C LYS A 109 3.23 -6.48 6.36
N ARG A 110 3.94 -5.67 5.59
CA ARG A 110 5.16 -6.02 4.87
C ARG A 110 6.34 -5.30 5.49
N GLU A 111 7.42 -5.98 5.84
CA GLU A 111 8.65 -5.38 6.37
C GLU A 111 9.79 -5.64 5.40
N TYR A 112 10.35 -4.56 4.85
CA TYR A 112 11.47 -4.59 3.93
C TYR A 112 12.74 -4.50 4.75
N VAL A 113 13.68 -5.39 4.48
CA VAL A 113 14.94 -5.47 5.20
C VAL A 113 16.12 -5.29 4.26
N ASP A 114 17.19 -4.68 4.77
CA ASP A 114 18.47 -4.65 4.07
C ASP A 114 19.30 -5.92 4.34
N GLU A 115 20.46 -6.04 3.70
CA GLU A 115 21.39 -7.17 3.87
C GLU A 115 21.92 -7.34 5.31
N SER A 116 21.75 -6.32 6.17
CA SER A 116 22.08 -6.37 7.60
C SER A 116 20.85 -6.68 8.46
N ASP A 117 19.76 -7.11 7.83
CA ASP A 117 18.46 -7.39 8.43
C ASP A 117 17.82 -6.22 9.19
N LYS A 118 18.18 -4.98 8.84
CA LYS A 118 17.54 -3.79 9.38
C LYS A 118 16.28 -3.50 8.59
N ILE A 119 15.17 -3.24 9.28
CA ILE A 119 13.93 -2.78 8.64
C ILE A 119 14.19 -1.40 8.04
N ILE A 120 14.11 -1.32 6.70
CA ILE A 120 14.26 -0.10 5.90
C ILE A 120 12.92 0.44 5.38
N GLY A 121 11.86 -0.36 5.52
CA GLY A 121 10.51 0.06 5.16
C GLY A 121 9.44 -0.85 5.71
N ILE A 122 8.24 -0.30 5.91
CA ILE A 122 7.07 -1.07 6.30
C ILE A 122 5.90 -0.69 5.40
N ASP A 123 5.16 -1.67 4.89
CA ASP A 123 3.84 -1.43 4.35
C ASP A 123 2.75 -2.04 5.24
N PHE A 124 1.59 -1.40 5.35
CA PHE A 124 0.42 -1.95 6.02
C PHE A 124 -0.74 -2.03 5.04
N LEU A 125 -1.50 -3.12 5.09
CA LEU A 125 -2.79 -3.26 4.41
C LEU A 125 -3.88 -3.26 5.48
N MET A 126 -4.80 -2.30 5.42
CA MET A 126 -5.88 -2.13 6.38
C MET A 126 -7.15 -2.87 5.95
N ASN A 127 -8.09 -3.05 6.90
CA ASN A 127 -9.36 -3.76 6.64
C ASN A 127 -10.23 -3.10 5.57
N ASP A 128 -10.13 -1.78 5.41
CA ASP A 128 -10.84 -1.02 4.38
C ASP A 128 -10.15 -1.09 2.99
N GLY A 129 -9.07 -1.88 2.87
CA GLY A 129 -8.27 -2.05 1.66
C GLY A 129 -7.21 -0.97 1.47
N SER A 130 -7.08 -0.03 2.42
CA SER A 130 -6.06 1.02 2.38
C SER A 130 -4.67 0.47 2.56
N PHE A 131 -3.71 1.10 1.92
CA PHE A 131 -2.30 0.77 2.03
C PHE A 131 -1.57 1.92 2.74
N PHE A 132 -0.56 1.61 3.54
CA PHE A 132 0.29 2.62 4.19
C PHE A 132 1.71 2.21 3.94
N GLN A 133 2.56 3.12 3.51
CA GLN A 133 3.97 2.82 3.29
C GLN A 133 4.83 3.74 4.17
N THR A 134 5.90 3.19 4.70
CA THR A 134 6.96 3.93 5.38
C THR A 134 8.27 3.52 4.73
N ARG A 135 9.05 4.48 4.23
CA ARG A 135 10.36 4.26 3.60
C ARG A 135 11.30 5.38 4.02
N GLY A 136 12.37 5.04 4.73
CA GLY A 136 13.32 6.04 5.25
C GLY A 136 12.69 7.02 6.27
N ASP A 137 13.11 8.29 6.24
CA ASP A 137 12.63 9.35 7.16
C ASP A 137 11.28 9.96 6.75
N LEU A 138 10.75 9.59 5.58
CA LEU A 138 9.48 10.05 5.07
C LEU A 138 8.43 8.95 5.22
N VAL A 139 7.32 9.30 5.87
CA VAL A 139 6.11 8.46 5.88
C VAL A 139 5.34 8.80 4.61
N ASP A 140 5.63 8.10 3.51
CA ASP A 140 4.84 8.16 2.28
C ASP A 140 3.54 7.38 2.49
N VAL A 141 2.51 8.07 2.96
CA VAL A 141 1.19 7.48 3.14
C VAL A 141 0.54 7.30 1.76
N ALA A 142 0.79 6.15 1.12
CA ALA A 142 0.12 5.72 -0.10
C ALA A 142 -1.26 5.15 0.23
N LEU A 143 -2.15 6.01 0.70
CA LEU A 143 -3.51 5.63 1.02
C LEU A 143 -4.20 5.12 -0.25
N LYS A 144 -4.67 3.88 -0.27
CA LYS A 144 -5.59 3.42 -1.33
C LYS A 144 -6.98 3.97 -1.04
N PHE A 145 -7.11 5.28 -1.08
CA PHE A 145 -8.36 5.95 -0.83
C PHE A 145 -8.90 6.43 -2.15
N THR A 146 -10.00 5.82 -2.56
CA THR A 146 -10.92 6.38 -3.55
C THR A 146 -11.15 7.87 -3.30
N LEU A 147 -11.43 8.65 -4.35
CA LEU A 147 -11.70 10.09 -4.24
C LEU A 147 -12.78 10.36 -3.18
N LYS A 148 -13.77 9.46 -3.10
CA LYS A 148 -14.83 9.46 -2.09
C LYS A 148 -14.33 9.45 -0.64
N SER A 149 -13.34 8.62 -0.30
CA SER A 149 -12.84 8.50 1.07
C SER A 149 -12.22 9.81 1.56
N PHE A 150 -11.47 10.51 0.70
CA PHE A 150 -10.90 11.81 1.03
C PHE A 150 -11.95 12.92 1.13
N LYS A 151 -13.03 12.84 0.35
CA LYS A 151 -14.16 13.75 0.53
C LYS A 151 -14.79 13.60 1.91
N SER A 152 -15.07 12.37 2.36
CA SER A 152 -15.61 12.13 3.71
C SER A 152 -14.68 12.64 4.81
N TYR A 153 -13.37 12.45 4.65
CA TYR A 153 -12.36 13.00 5.55
C TYR A 153 -12.37 14.54 5.56
N SER A 154 -12.35 15.17 4.39
CA SER A 154 -12.40 16.63 4.25
C SER A 154 -13.68 17.22 4.86
N ASP A 155 -14.85 16.62 4.58
CA ASP A 155 -16.15 17.05 5.11
C ASP A 155 -16.20 16.95 6.65
N TYR A 156 -15.62 15.88 7.22
CA TYR A 156 -15.50 15.74 8.68
C TYR A 156 -14.67 16.89 9.28
N HIS A 157 -13.53 17.23 8.68
CA HIS A 157 -12.67 18.30 9.19
C HIS A 157 -13.29 19.70 9.01
N LYS A 158 -13.96 19.96 7.87
CA LYS A 158 -14.69 21.23 7.65
C LYS A 158 -15.76 21.48 8.71
N ASN A 159 -16.52 20.45 9.07
CA ASN A 159 -17.60 20.57 10.06
C ASN A 159 -17.10 20.79 11.49
N ASN A 160 -15.82 20.53 11.75
CA ASN A 160 -15.22 20.62 13.09
C ASN A 160 -14.22 21.78 13.27
N ILE A 161 -13.93 22.55 12.21
CA ILE A 161 -13.00 23.69 12.24
C ILE A 161 -13.73 24.93 11.71
N SER A 162 -14.13 25.85 12.60
CA SER A 162 -14.79 27.10 12.22
C SER A 162 -13.86 28.03 11.45
N ASP A 163 -14.36 28.66 10.37
CA ASP A 163 -13.77 29.78 9.63
C ASP A 163 -12.40 29.56 8.95
N THR A 164 -12.11 28.36 8.47
CA THR A 164 -10.93 28.14 7.62
C THR A 164 -11.29 28.26 6.13
N THR A 165 -10.60 29.17 5.41
CA THR A 165 -10.74 29.33 3.95
C THR A 165 -10.07 28.17 3.18
N MET A 166 -9.01 27.59 3.77
CA MET A 166 -8.25 26.46 3.24
C MET A 166 -7.72 25.61 4.40
N SER A 167 -7.70 24.29 4.24
CA SER A 167 -6.94 23.35 5.05
C SER A 167 -6.03 22.53 4.14
N PHE A 168 -4.80 22.30 4.59
CA PHE A 168 -3.82 21.50 3.84
C PHE A 168 -3.34 20.33 4.68
N GLU A 169 -3.12 19.21 4.01
CA GLU A 169 -2.52 18.04 4.65
C GLU A 169 -1.02 18.26 4.81
N ALA A 170 -0.53 18.13 6.06
CA ALA A 170 0.91 18.21 6.34
C ALA A 170 1.68 16.96 5.90
N ARG A 171 1.03 16.04 5.19
CA ARG A 171 1.59 14.78 4.70
C ARG A 171 1.38 14.67 3.20
N LEU A 172 2.28 13.96 2.55
CA LEU A 172 2.18 13.61 1.15
C LEU A 172 1.24 12.40 1.02
N ASN A 173 -0.06 12.67 0.86
CA ASN A 173 -1.07 11.65 0.68
C ASN A 173 -1.21 11.36 -0.83
N SER A 174 -0.55 10.31 -1.30
CA SER A 174 -0.73 9.81 -2.67
C SER A 174 -1.77 8.69 -2.70
N SER A 175 -2.54 8.61 -3.78
CA SER A 175 -3.57 7.58 -3.96
C SER A 175 -3.80 7.31 -5.45
N MET A 176 -4.66 6.32 -5.70
CA MET A 176 -5.14 5.95 -7.01
C MET A 176 -6.66 5.79 -7.01
N ALA A 177 -7.32 6.28 -8.05
CA ALA A 177 -8.76 6.10 -8.26
C ALA A 177 -9.04 5.65 -9.68
N TYR A 178 -9.91 4.65 -9.83
CA TYR A 178 -10.46 4.31 -11.13
C TYR A 178 -11.68 5.18 -11.39
N ALA A 179 -11.55 6.14 -12.31
CA ALA A 179 -12.57 7.16 -12.53
C ALA A 179 -12.88 7.32 -14.03
N THR A 180 -14.11 7.75 -14.31
CA THR A 180 -14.58 8.07 -15.66
C THR A 180 -14.57 9.58 -15.87
N PHE A 181 -13.87 10.05 -16.89
CA PHE A 181 -13.84 11.48 -17.25
C PHE A 181 -15.22 11.97 -17.69
N GLN A 182 -15.62 13.15 -17.22
CA GLN A 182 -16.86 13.81 -17.60
C GLN A 182 -16.58 14.94 -18.61
N ASN A 183 -17.63 15.50 -19.21
CA ASN A 183 -17.53 16.57 -20.22
C ASN A 183 -17.04 17.93 -19.67
N ASP A 184 -16.80 18.07 -18.37
CA ASP A 184 -16.55 19.36 -17.73
C ASP A 184 -15.06 19.56 -17.43
N ILE A 185 -14.49 20.57 -18.08
CA ILE A 185 -13.08 20.97 -17.98
C ILE A 185 -13.07 22.48 -17.80
N ILE A 186 -12.58 22.94 -16.64
CA ILE A 186 -12.57 24.35 -16.29
C ILE A 186 -11.16 24.78 -15.88
N PRO A 187 -10.80 26.07 -16.05
CA PRO A 187 -9.50 26.56 -15.61
C PRO A 187 -9.38 26.47 -14.09
N ILE A 188 -8.16 26.22 -13.59
CA ILE A 188 -7.93 26.31 -12.15
C ILE A 188 -8.05 27.75 -11.66
N THR A 189 -8.57 27.91 -10.45
CA THR A 189 -8.77 29.21 -9.80
C THR A 189 -7.48 29.71 -9.15
N LYS A 190 -7.52 30.95 -8.63
CA LYS A 190 -6.45 31.45 -7.77
C LYS A 190 -6.32 30.63 -6.49
N THR A 191 -7.44 30.28 -5.86
CA THR A 191 -7.49 29.45 -4.64
C THR A 191 -6.82 28.09 -4.86
N ASP A 192 -7.10 27.46 -6.01
CA ASP A 192 -6.47 26.18 -6.40
C ASP A 192 -4.93 26.31 -6.46
N ARG A 193 -4.40 27.37 -7.08
CA ARG A 193 -2.94 27.62 -7.15
C ARG A 193 -2.34 27.91 -5.79
N ASP A 194 -3.00 28.76 -4.99
CA ASP A 194 -2.54 29.12 -3.66
C ASP A 194 -2.46 27.86 -2.76
N MET A 195 -3.41 26.93 -2.88
CA MET A 195 -3.36 25.64 -2.18
C MET A 195 -2.14 24.80 -2.56
N ILE A 196 -1.85 24.66 -3.86
CA ILE A 196 -0.66 23.93 -4.32
C ILE A 196 0.62 24.59 -3.80
N HIS A 197 0.70 25.92 -3.88
CA HIS A 197 1.85 26.69 -3.41
C HIS A 197 2.09 26.51 -1.90
N TYR A 198 1.06 26.64 -1.07
CA TYR A 198 1.21 26.49 0.38
C TYR A 198 1.51 25.06 0.79
N TRP A 199 0.90 24.06 0.13
CA TRP A 199 1.17 22.65 0.39
C TRP A 199 2.60 22.26 0.01
N THR A 200 3.09 22.66 -1.17
CA THR A 200 4.49 22.41 -1.56
C THR A 200 5.47 23.08 -0.61
N LYS A 201 5.19 24.32 -0.19
CA LYS A 201 6.00 25.05 0.79
C LYS A 201 6.03 24.35 2.16
N SER A 202 4.92 23.80 2.65
CA SER A 202 4.88 23.12 3.95
C SER A 202 5.73 21.84 3.97
N LEU A 203 5.87 21.20 2.81
CA LEU A 203 6.72 20.02 2.60
C LEU A 203 8.16 20.37 2.18
N SER A 204 8.52 21.66 2.11
CA SER A 204 9.84 22.12 1.61
C SER A 204 10.16 21.63 0.19
N LEU A 205 9.13 21.47 -0.66
CA LEU A 205 9.26 21.10 -2.07
C LEU A 205 9.39 22.35 -2.95
N ASN A 206 9.90 22.17 -4.18
CA ASN A 206 9.82 23.21 -5.20
C ASN A 206 8.36 23.50 -5.56
N ASP A 207 8.03 24.77 -5.76
CA ASP A 207 6.71 25.17 -6.22
C ASP A 207 6.49 24.76 -7.67
N PHE A 208 5.47 23.93 -7.89
CA PHE A 208 5.03 23.46 -9.20
C PHE A 208 3.57 23.82 -9.50
N SER A 209 2.99 24.78 -8.76
CA SER A 209 1.62 25.26 -8.96
C SER A 209 1.33 25.74 -10.39
N THR A 210 2.36 26.19 -11.12
CA THR A 210 2.25 26.64 -12.51
C THR A 210 2.10 25.50 -13.53
N LEU A 211 2.42 24.26 -13.15
CA LEU A 211 2.25 23.10 -14.03
C LEU A 211 0.78 22.70 -14.21
N TYR A 212 -0.06 23.05 -13.23
CA TYR A 212 -1.48 22.75 -13.22
C TYR A 212 -2.24 23.95 -13.79
N ASN A 213 -3.10 23.72 -14.79
CA ASN A 213 -3.87 24.80 -15.42
C ASN A 213 -5.35 24.49 -15.59
N LYS A 214 -5.75 23.21 -15.50
CA LYS A 214 -7.14 22.77 -15.67
C LYS A 214 -7.58 21.90 -14.49
N LYS A 215 -8.86 21.96 -14.14
CA LYS A 215 -9.53 20.96 -13.32
C LYS A 215 -10.58 20.23 -14.15
N ILE A 216 -10.54 18.91 -14.09
CA ILE A 216 -11.37 18.00 -14.88
C ILE A 216 -12.33 17.31 -13.94
N LEU A 217 -13.61 17.29 -14.30
CA LEU A 217 -14.63 16.56 -13.57
C LEU A 217 -14.53 15.08 -13.89
N VAL A 218 -14.42 14.25 -12.86
CA VAL A 218 -14.40 12.79 -12.97
C VAL A 218 -15.51 12.19 -12.12
N LYS A 219 -15.92 10.97 -12.47
CA LYS A 219 -16.90 10.19 -11.70
C LYS A 219 -16.25 8.92 -11.16
N GLU A 220 -16.40 8.68 -9.87
CA GLU A 220 -15.92 7.49 -9.17
C GLU A 220 -16.99 7.04 -8.17
N SER A 221 -17.34 5.75 -8.17
CA SER A 221 -18.28 5.16 -7.21
C SER A 221 -19.64 5.89 -7.12
N GLY A 222 -20.11 6.48 -8.22
CA GLY A 222 -21.37 7.22 -8.30
C GLY A 222 -21.29 8.70 -7.90
N GLU A 223 -20.16 9.17 -7.39
CA GLU A 223 -19.92 10.57 -7.00
C GLU A 223 -18.99 11.26 -8.00
N THR A 224 -19.04 12.60 -8.04
CA THR A 224 -18.23 13.41 -8.94
C THR A 224 -17.23 14.28 -8.20
N PHE A 225 -16.03 14.40 -8.75
CA PHE A 225 -14.90 15.12 -8.14
C PHE A 225 -14.16 15.94 -9.20
N TYR A 226 -13.68 17.11 -8.82
CA TYR A 226 -12.72 17.85 -9.64
C TYR A 226 -11.30 17.44 -9.27
N ILE A 227 -10.49 17.07 -10.26
CA ILE A 227 -9.06 16.80 -10.10
C ILE A 227 -8.29 17.82 -10.95
N LEU A 228 -7.23 18.39 -10.41
CA LEU A 228 -6.36 19.34 -11.10
C LEU A 228 -5.34 18.56 -11.92
N PHE A 229 -5.25 18.87 -13.21
CA PHE A 229 -4.35 18.20 -14.16
C PHE A 229 -3.23 19.13 -14.63
N GLN A 230 -2.06 18.53 -14.84
CA GLN A 230 -0.97 19.16 -15.58
C GLN A 230 -1.31 19.18 -17.07
N ASP A 231 -0.86 20.20 -17.78
CA ASP A 231 -1.13 20.30 -19.23
C ASP A 231 -0.51 19.13 -20.02
N SER A 232 0.61 18.56 -19.53
CA SER A 232 1.27 17.39 -20.11
C SER A 232 0.43 16.10 -20.03
N LEU A 233 -0.49 16.01 -19.07
CA LEU A 233 -1.39 14.87 -18.91
C LEU A 233 -2.69 15.04 -19.71
N PHE A 234 -2.85 16.15 -20.44
CA PHE A 234 -4.13 16.49 -21.04
C PHE A 234 -4.36 15.90 -22.43
N GLU A 235 -3.30 15.57 -23.18
CA GLU A 235 -3.40 15.36 -24.64
C GLU A 235 -4.26 14.16 -25.08
N HIS A 236 -4.69 13.29 -24.15
CA HIS A 236 -5.44 12.07 -24.47
C HIS A 236 -6.74 11.86 -23.66
N ILE A 237 -7.23 12.88 -22.95
CA ILE A 237 -8.44 12.74 -22.13
C ILE A 237 -9.70 13.05 -22.94
N ASN A 238 -10.54 12.05 -23.22
CA ASN A 238 -11.90 12.25 -23.72
C ASN A 238 -12.96 11.93 -22.67
N ALA A 239 -14.09 12.63 -22.74
CA ALA A 239 -15.20 12.33 -21.87
C ALA A 239 -15.80 10.94 -22.15
N GLY A 240 -16.12 10.22 -21.08
CA GLY A 240 -16.56 8.82 -21.14
C GLY A 240 -15.41 7.82 -21.00
N ASP A 241 -14.17 8.22 -21.27
CA ASP A 241 -13.01 7.38 -21.04
C ASP A 241 -12.82 7.11 -19.55
N SER A 242 -12.35 5.92 -19.22
CA SER A 242 -12.04 5.54 -17.84
C SER A 242 -10.56 5.23 -17.70
N ALA A 243 -9.98 5.72 -16.63
CA ALA A 243 -8.56 5.54 -16.35
C ALA A 243 -8.33 5.30 -14.86
N LEU A 244 -7.20 4.65 -14.58
CA LEU A 244 -6.65 4.58 -13.24
C LEU A 244 -5.78 5.83 -13.03
N ILE A 245 -6.29 6.79 -12.26
CA ILE A 245 -5.66 8.09 -12.02
C ILE A 245 -4.83 8.00 -10.75
N TYR A 246 -3.56 8.38 -10.82
CA TYR A 246 -2.66 8.57 -9.69
C TYR A 246 -2.72 10.04 -9.27
N TYR A 247 -2.91 10.32 -7.98
CA TYR A 247 -3.06 11.69 -7.51
C TYR A 247 -2.55 11.93 -6.10
N TYR A 248 -2.27 13.20 -5.79
CA TYR A 248 -2.11 13.68 -4.41
C TYR A 248 -3.43 14.23 -3.89
N PHE A 249 -3.78 13.93 -2.64
CA PHE A 249 -4.75 14.69 -1.87
C PHE A 249 -4.02 15.73 -1.03
N ILE A 250 -4.26 17.01 -1.29
CA ILE A 250 -3.50 18.10 -0.68
C ILE A 250 -4.29 18.87 0.39
N GLY A 251 -5.54 18.47 0.64
CA GLY A 251 -6.43 19.08 1.64
C GLY A 251 -7.79 19.48 1.06
N GLY A 252 -8.40 20.51 1.65
CA GLY A 252 -9.72 21.00 1.23
C GLY A 252 -9.84 22.52 1.23
N SER A 253 -10.65 23.02 0.30
CA SER A 253 -11.13 24.41 0.25
C SER A 253 -12.63 24.46 0.52
N GLN A 254 -13.21 25.65 0.55
CA GLN A 254 -14.68 25.79 0.58
C GLN A 254 -15.38 25.07 -0.59
N GLU A 255 -14.71 24.91 -1.74
CA GLU A 255 -15.27 24.23 -2.92
C GLU A 255 -15.26 22.70 -2.79
N GLY A 256 -14.43 22.13 -1.92
CA GLY A 256 -14.30 20.68 -1.81
C GLY A 256 -12.90 20.20 -1.46
N PRO A 257 -12.67 18.88 -1.48
CA PRO A 257 -11.32 18.33 -1.47
C PRO A 257 -10.55 18.74 -2.72
N VAL A 258 -9.23 18.89 -2.60
CA VAL A 258 -8.34 19.25 -3.72
C VAL A 258 -7.41 18.09 -4.03
N PHE A 259 -7.48 17.63 -5.28
CA PHE A 259 -6.71 16.50 -5.80
C PHE A 259 -5.80 16.95 -6.94
N LEU A 260 -4.53 16.54 -6.94
CA LEU A 260 -3.56 16.83 -8.00
C LEU A 260 -3.23 15.55 -8.76
N ALA A 261 -3.58 15.47 -10.04
CA ALA A 261 -3.19 14.34 -10.88
C ALA A 261 -1.67 14.33 -11.10
N ILE A 262 -1.07 13.17 -10.85
CA ILE A 262 0.36 12.89 -11.06
C ILE A 262 0.55 12.18 -12.40
N ASP A 263 -0.30 11.19 -12.64
CA ASP A 263 -0.28 10.34 -13.83
C ASP A 263 -1.65 9.66 -14.00
N TYR A 264 -1.89 9.02 -15.15
CA TYR A 264 -3.03 8.13 -15.31
C TYR A 264 -2.74 7.02 -16.33
N ILE A 265 -3.30 5.84 -16.08
CA ILE A 265 -3.22 4.70 -17.00
C ILE A 265 -4.59 4.49 -17.62
N GLU A 266 -4.67 4.70 -18.94
CA GLU A 266 -5.87 4.42 -19.73
C GLU A 266 -6.15 2.92 -19.75
N LYS A 267 -7.44 2.57 -19.64
CA LYS A 267 -7.85 1.22 -19.96
C LYS A 267 -7.72 1.01 -21.46
N LYS A 268 -6.70 0.29 -21.90
CA LYS A 268 -6.68 -0.25 -23.27
C LYS A 268 -7.76 -1.31 -23.37
N ASP A 269 -8.73 -1.10 -24.25
CA ASP A 269 -9.68 -2.16 -24.61
C ASP A 269 -8.88 -3.33 -25.20
N SER A 270 -8.88 -4.44 -24.46
CA SER A 270 -8.33 -5.73 -24.88
C SER A 270 -9.36 -6.53 -25.65
#